data_AF-D5VDZ3-F1
#
_entry.id   AF-D5VDZ3-F1
#
_cell.length_a   1.000
_cell.length_b   1.000
_cell.length_c   1.000
_cell.angle_alpha   90.00
_cell.angle_beta   90.00
_cell.angle_gamma   90.00
#
_symmetry.space_group_name_H-M   'P 1'
#
loop_
_entity.id
_entity.type
_entity.pdbx_description
1 polymer ?
#
loop_
_entity_poly.entity_id
_entity_poly.type
_entity_poly.pdbx_seq_one_letter_code
_entity_poly.pdbx_strand_id
1 'polypeptide(L)'
;MRARSMIAALIGLTFSAGLAHAQTTPSDVRDLVGARAAGGESELAARGYVNVGARSGDDRKWTYWWNERRGVCLSVTTMNGRYDAIVATPTPDCRASGGGYRSPQADRDDAPPFRANYDDYREHIALICYGEGEKYASEYTSGYEWDRDKKRYVQRSGTQLTRKDYDTSVRIQIDGDVGRIQPAKNMIPPLHSDSDGGWYPINGLSISRDTIRGEFKFNGANRPKLMIDRLTGHIILDGLTKFHGTCTPLDADRRF
;
A
#
# COMPACT_ATOMS: atom_id res chain seq x y z
N MET A 1 63.31 -14.47 -23.00
CA MET A 1 62.15 -13.67 -23.49
C MET A 1 60.98 -13.89 -22.53
N ARG A 2 60.38 -12.82 -22.02
CA ARG A 2 59.22 -12.85 -21.11
C ARG A 2 57.94 -12.97 -21.96
N ALA A 3 57.07 -13.94 -21.66
CA ALA A 3 55.70 -13.98 -22.17
C ALA A 3 54.73 -13.99 -20.98
N ARG A 4 53.78 -13.05 -21.03
CA ARG A 4 52.79 -12.72 -20.01
C ARG A 4 51.42 -13.30 -20.37
N SER A 5 50.68 -13.70 -19.33
CA SER A 5 49.20 -13.68 -19.20
C SER A 5 48.41 -14.66 -20.09
N MET A 6 47.22 -15.16 -19.74
CA MET A 6 46.14 -14.66 -18.88
C MET A 6 45.40 -15.82 -18.19
N ILE A 7 44.97 -15.62 -16.94
CA ILE A 7 43.99 -16.47 -16.25
C ILE A 7 42.61 -15.94 -16.63
N ALA A 8 41.80 -16.77 -17.31
CA ALA A 8 40.40 -16.48 -17.59
C ALA A 8 39.53 -16.97 -16.43
N ALA A 9 38.86 -16.04 -15.74
CA ALA A 9 37.88 -16.36 -14.70
C ALA A 9 36.47 -16.38 -15.31
N LEU A 10 35.86 -17.57 -15.39
CA LEU A 10 34.43 -17.73 -15.66
C LEU A 10 33.63 -17.45 -14.38
N ILE A 11 32.75 -16.44 -14.41
CA ILE A 11 31.79 -16.18 -13.33
C ILE A 11 30.43 -16.70 -13.82
N GLY A 12 29.93 -17.76 -13.16
CA GLY A 12 28.60 -18.34 -13.42
C GLY A 12 27.49 -17.45 -12.85
N LEU A 13 26.49 -17.14 -13.69
CA LEU A 13 25.28 -16.41 -13.31
C LEU A 13 24.27 -17.36 -12.65
N THR A 14 24.10 -17.24 -11.33
CA THR A 14 23.00 -17.87 -10.59
C THR A 14 21.72 -17.05 -10.76
N PHE A 15 20.72 -17.62 -11.43
CA PHE A 15 19.37 -17.05 -11.55
C PHE A 15 18.60 -17.28 -10.25
N SER A 16 18.45 -16.24 -9.43
CA SER A 16 17.57 -16.27 -8.26
C SER A 16 16.14 -15.93 -8.69
N ALA A 17 15.30 -16.95 -8.85
CA ALA A 17 13.85 -16.75 -8.99
C ALA A 17 13.30 -16.26 -7.64
N GLY A 18 12.87 -14.98 -7.59
CA GLY A 18 12.25 -14.40 -6.40
C GLY A 18 10.89 -15.04 -6.12
N LEU A 19 10.68 -15.49 -4.89
CA LEU A 19 9.41 -16.02 -4.39
C LEU A 19 8.33 -14.92 -4.39
N ALA A 20 7.28 -15.12 -5.17
CA ALA A 20 6.01 -14.41 -4.99
C ALA A 20 5.46 -14.74 -3.60
N HIS A 21 5.31 -13.74 -2.73
CA HIS A 21 4.69 -13.93 -1.42
C HIS A 21 3.18 -14.06 -1.61
N ALA A 22 2.71 -15.29 -1.70
CA ALA A 22 1.29 -15.61 -1.65
C ALA A 22 0.73 -15.13 -0.29
N GLN A 23 -0.28 -14.26 -0.33
CA GLN A 23 -1.11 -13.94 0.83
C GLN A 23 -1.61 -15.27 1.42
N THR A 24 -1.07 -15.68 2.56
CA THR A 24 -1.20 -17.07 3.03
C THR A 24 -2.52 -17.25 3.75
N THR A 25 -3.43 -18.02 3.16
CA THR A 25 -4.66 -18.45 3.84
C THR A 25 -4.30 -19.26 5.10
N PRO A 26 -4.84 -18.91 6.29
CA PRO A 26 -4.55 -19.63 7.52
C PRO A 26 -4.91 -21.12 7.42
N SER A 27 -4.04 -21.99 7.93
CA SER A 27 -4.12 -23.44 7.68
C SER A 27 -5.42 -24.09 8.15
N ASP A 28 -6.04 -23.52 9.17
CA ASP A 28 -7.31 -23.95 9.75
C ASP A 28 -8.53 -23.55 8.92
N VAL A 29 -8.37 -22.80 7.83
CA VAL A 29 -9.45 -22.42 6.90
C VAL A 29 -9.06 -22.59 5.43
N ARG A 30 -7.88 -23.14 5.14
CA ARG A 30 -7.37 -23.34 3.76
C ARG A 30 -8.28 -24.23 2.92
N ASP A 31 -8.90 -25.23 3.54
CA ASP A 31 -9.83 -26.17 2.91
C ASP A 31 -11.17 -25.52 2.51
N LEU A 32 -11.47 -24.31 3.01
CA LEU A 32 -12.69 -23.57 2.70
C LEU A 32 -12.56 -22.72 1.44
N VAL A 33 -11.35 -22.53 0.91
CA VAL A 33 -11.14 -21.85 -0.38
C VAL A 33 -11.80 -22.68 -1.49
N GLY A 34 -12.69 -22.05 -2.28
CA GLY A 34 -13.51 -22.68 -3.31
C GLY A 34 -14.84 -23.28 -2.81
N ALA A 35 -15.05 -23.37 -1.50
CA ALA A 35 -16.30 -23.85 -0.92
C ALA A 35 -17.49 -22.95 -1.32
N ARG A 36 -18.70 -23.52 -1.35
CA ARG A 36 -19.92 -22.71 -1.49
C ARG A 36 -20.08 -21.85 -0.24
N ALA A 37 -20.44 -20.58 -0.43
CA ALA A 37 -20.52 -19.61 0.67
C ALA A 37 -21.34 -20.13 1.86
N ALA A 38 -22.55 -20.62 1.65
CA ALA A 38 -23.42 -21.13 2.73
C ALA A 38 -22.79 -22.27 3.57
N GLY A 39 -22.06 -23.19 2.92
CA GLY A 39 -21.35 -24.27 3.61
C GLY A 39 -20.08 -23.75 4.32
N GLY A 40 -19.36 -22.85 3.67
CA GLY A 40 -18.17 -22.21 4.23
C GLY A 40 -18.47 -21.37 5.46
N GLU A 41 -19.61 -20.66 5.51
CA GLU A 41 -20.03 -19.86 6.68
C GLU A 41 -20.33 -20.75 7.88
N SER A 42 -21.02 -21.88 7.64
CA SER A 42 -21.32 -22.87 8.68
C SER A 42 -20.04 -23.47 9.27
N GLU A 43 -19.07 -23.75 8.41
CA GLU A 43 -17.79 -24.34 8.79
C GLU A 43 -16.88 -23.32 9.51
N LEU A 44 -16.87 -22.05 9.08
CA LEU A 44 -16.21 -20.96 9.82
C LEU A 44 -16.81 -20.79 11.22
N ALA A 45 -18.13 -20.82 11.34
CA ALA A 45 -18.82 -20.74 12.63
C ALA A 45 -18.49 -21.95 13.53
N ALA A 46 -18.49 -23.17 12.98
CA ALA A 46 -18.09 -24.38 13.71
C ALA A 46 -16.64 -24.32 14.22
N ARG A 47 -15.77 -23.59 13.51
CA ARG A 47 -14.37 -23.34 13.87
C ARG A 47 -14.18 -22.15 14.84
N GLY A 48 -15.28 -21.55 15.29
CA GLY A 48 -15.28 -20.47 16.29
C GLY A 48 -15.02 -19.08 15.70
N TYR A 49 -15.22 -18.90 14.40
CA TYR A 49 -15.25 -17.59 13.77
C TYR A 49 -16.65 -16.99 13.81
N VAL A 50 -16.75 -15.69 14.12
CA VAL A 50 -18.01 -14.93 14.17
C VAL A 50 -18.00 -13.90 13.06
N ASN A 51 -19.07 -13.83 12.26
CA ASN A 51 -19.20 -12.79 11.25
C ASN A 51 -19.40 -11.43 11.94
N VAL A 52 -18.54 -10.47 11.60
CA VAL A 52 -18.52 -9.13 12.20
C VAL A 52 -18.80 -8.04 11.17
N GLY A 53 -19.22 -8.42 9.97
CA GLY A 53 -19.68 -7.49 8.95
C GLY A 53 -19.36 -7.94 7.54
N ALA A 54 -19.95 -7.21 6.59
CA ALA A 54 -19.79 -7.47 5.17
C ALA A 54 -19.63 -6.16 4.39
N ARG A 55 -18.83 -6.20 3.33
CA ARG A 55 -18.71 -5.14 2.33
C ARG A 55 -19.07 -5.73 0.97
N SER A 56 -19.90 -5.04 0.22
CA SER A 56 -20.25 -5.45 -1.15
C SER A 56 -19.54 -4.54 -2.15
N GLY A 57 -18.94 -5.13 -3.18
CA GLY A 57 -18.52 -4.44 -4.40
C GLY A 57 -19.37 -4.89 -5.59
N ASP A 58 -19.02 -4.43 -6.79
CA ASP A 58 -19.81 -4.70 -8.00
C ASP A 58 -19.79 -6.18 -8.41
N ASP A 59 -18.63 -6.84 -8.37
CA ASP A 59 -18.43 -8.24 -8.82
C ASP A 59 -18.14 -9.23 -7.68
N ARG A 60 -17.89 -8.72 -6.47
CA ARG A 60 -17.40 -9.51 -5.34
C ARG A 60 -17.95 -9.00 -4.01
N LYS A 61 -18.06 -9.91 -3.04
CA LYS A 61 -18.49 -9.60 -1.67
C LYS A 61 -17.43 -10.00 -0.67
N TRP A 62 -17.13 -9.12 0.27
CA TRP A 62 -16.24 -9.42 1.38
C TRP A 62 -17.04 -9.61 2.65
N THR A 63 -16.72 -10.64 3.41
CA THR A 63 -17.23 -10.83 4.77
C THR A 63 -16.05 -10.89 5.74
N TYR A 64 -16.23 -10.32 6.92
CA TYR A 64 -15.21 -10.24 7.95
C TYR A 64 -15.57 -11.18 9.10
N TRP A 65 -14.59 -11.95 9.55
CA TRP A 65 -14.81 -13.01 10.53
C TRP A 65 -13.78 -12.94 11.64
N TRP A 66 -14.25 -12.85 12.88
CA TRP A 66 -13.42 -12.72 14.06
C TRP A 66 -13.40 -14.02 14.87
N ASN A 67 -12.20 -14.51 15.20
CA ASN A 67 -12.01 -15.57 16.19
C ASN A 67 -11.38 -14.98 17.44
N GLU A 68 -12.18 -14.76 18.48
CA GLU A 68 -11.74 -14.13 19.73
C GLU A 68 -10.66 -14.94 20.44
N ARG A 69 -10.81 -16.26 20.46
CA ARG A 69 -9.88 -17.17 21.15
C ARG A 69 -8.48 -17.16 20.53
N ARG A 70 -8.39 -16.89 19.23
CA ARG A 70 -7.11 -16.84 18.48
C ARG A 70 -6.64 -15.42 18.18
N GLY A 71 -7.48 -14.41 18.37
CA GLY A 71 -7.19 -13.04 17.98
C GLY A 71 -7.06 -12.86 16.45
N VAL A 72 -7.72 -13.70 15.65
CA VAL A 72 -7.58 -13.71 14.18
C VAL A 72 -8.80 -13.07 13.53
N CYS A 73 -8.56 -12.06 12.69
CA CYS A 73 -9.55 -11.52 11.78
C CYS A 73 -9.32 -12.08 10.38
N LEU A 74 -10.38 -12.58 9.73
CA LEU A 74 -10.35 -13.02 8.34
C LEU A 74 -11.17 -12.08 7.47
N SER A 75 -10.68 -11.82 6.26
CA SER A 75 -11.50 -11.34 5.16
C SER A 75 -11.74 -12.49 4.18
N VAL A 76 -13.02 -12.74 3.91
CA VAL A 76 -13.47 -13.78 2.99
C VAL A 76 -14.08 -13.11 1.77
N THR A 77 -13.39 -13.21 0.63
CA THR A 77 -13.87 -12.74 -0.66
C THR A 77 -14.73 -13.82 -1.29
N THR A 78 -15.96 -13.48 -1.63
CA THR A 78 -16.93 -14.34 -2.30
C THR A 78 -17.17 -13.82 -3.71
N MET A 79 -16.98 -14.70 -4.70
CA MET A 79 -17.24 -14.44 -6.11
C MET A 79 -18.01 -15.64 -6.68
N ASN A 80 -19.03 -15.39 -7.51
CA ASN A 80 -19.87 -16.46 -8.08
C ASN A 80 -20.47 -17.43 -7.03
N GLY A 81 -20.77 -16.94 -5.82
CA GLY A 81 -21.33 -17.74 -4.72
C GLY A 81 -20.35 -18.71 -4.04
N ARG A 82 -19.05 -18.57 -4.31
CA ARG A 82 -17.98 -19.38 -3.71
C ARG A 82 -16.92 -18.50 -3.08
N TYR A 83 -16.22 -19.03 -2.08
CA TYR A 83 -15.07 -18.37 -1.50
C TYR A 83 -13.92 -18.37 -2.51
N ASP A 84 -13.62 -17.19 -3.04
CA ASP A 84 -12.52 -16.97 -3.97
C ASP A 84 -11.20 -16.89 -3.21
N ALA A 85 -11.20 -16.19 -2.08
CA ALA A 85 -10.06 -16.08 -1.19
C ALA A 85 -10.49 -15.96 0.28
N ILE A 86 -9.68 -16.52 1.16
CA ILE A 86 -9.75 -16.29 2.61
C ILE A 86 -8.37 -15.83 3.04
N VAL A 87 -8.29 -14.65 3.63
CA VAL A 87 -7.02 -14.07 4.07
C VAL A 87 -7.15 -13.59 5.49
N ALA A 88 -6.10 -13.78 6.30
CA ALA A 88 -6.00 -13.06 7.56
C ALA A 88 -5.81 -11.57 7.27
N THR A 89 -6.51 -10.73 8.01
CA THR A 89 -6.47 -9.27 7.90
C THR A 89 -6.25 -8.67 9.28
N PRO A 90 -5.79 -7.41 9.40
CA PRO A 90 -5.63 -6.79 10.70
C PRO A 90 -6.91 -6.82 11.54
N THR A 91 -6.76 -7.06 12.85
CA THR A 91 -7.88 -7.09 13.83
C THR A 91 -8.83 -5.89 13.73
N PRO A 92 -8.37 -4.64 13.47
CA PRO A 92 -9.27 -3.50 13.31
C PRO A 92 -10.30 -3.63 12.18
N ASP A 93 -10.05 -4.40 11.11
CA ASP A 93 -11.03 -4.57 10.04
C ASP A 93 -12.31 -5.25 10.54
N CYS A 94 -12.16 -6.21 11.45
CA CYS A 94 -13.26 -6.87 12.14
C CYS A 94 -14.03 -5.94 13.09
N ARG A 95 -13.41 -4.83 13.52
CA ARG A 95 -14.05 -3.81 14.36
C ARG A 95 -14.72 -2.73 13.53
N ALA A 96 -14.16 -2.38 12.37
CA ALA A 96 -14.70 -1.39 11.44
C ALA A 96 -15.86 -1.93 10.58
N SER A 97 -15.94 -3.24 10.36
CA SER A 97 -17.03 -3.88 9.61
C SER A 97 -18.33 -4.00 10.42
N GLY A 98 -18.26 -3.86 11.75
CA GLY A 98 -19.39 -3.91 12.67
C GLY A 98 -20.11 -2.57 12.76
N GLY A 99 -20.80 -2.18 11.69
CA GLY A 99 -21.59 -0.94 11.64
C GLY A 99 -22.78 -0.97 12.60
N GLY A 100 -22.58 -0.48 13.81
CA GLY A 100 -23.62 -0.23 14.80
C GLY A 100 -23.07 0.40 16.07
N TYR A 101 -22.58 1.64 16.00
CA TYR A 101 -22.38 2.47 17.19
C TYR A 101 -23.74 2.71 17.86
N ARG A 102 -24.12 1.84 18.79
CA ARG A 102 -25.11 2.18 19.82
C ARG A 102 -24.31 2.58 21.05
N SER A 103 -24.13 3.89 21.21
CA SER A 103 -23.59 4.46 22.44
C SER A 103 -24.43 3.95 23.61
N PRO A 104 -23.85 3.30 24.64
CA PRO A 104 -24.57 3.07 25.88
C PRO A 104 -24.61 4.39 26.66
N GLN A 105 -25.71 5.13 26.51
CA GLN A 105 -26.17 6.00 27.59
C GLN A 105 -26.82 5.09 28.63
N ALA A 106 -26.15 4.90 29.77
CA ALA A 106 -26.76 4.49 31.03
C ALA A 106 -25.77 4.77 32.17
N ASP A 107 -25.94 5.93 32.79
CA ASP A 107 -25.94 6.15 34.24
C ASP A 107 -25.08 5.20 35.08
N ARG A 108 -23.86 5.62 35.41
CA ARG A 108 -23.22 5.29 36.67
C ARG A 108 -22.40 6.48 37.16
N ASP A 109 -23.02 7.26 38.03
CA ASP A 109 -22.32 8.03 39.04
C ASP A 109 -21.38 7.09 39.84
N ASP A 110 -20.23 7.62 40.27
CA ASP A 110 -19.20 6.98 41.11
C ASP A 110 -18.07 6.16 40.44
N ALA A 111 -17.35 6.74 39.48
CA ALA A 111 -15.99 6.29 39.15
C ALA A 111 -14.94 7.41 39.37
N PRO A 112 -13.87 7.18 40.16
CA PRO A 112 -12.83 8.19 40.38
C PRO A 112 -12.09 8.50 39.07
N PRO A 113 -11.59 9.73 38.87
CA PRO A 113 -11.04 10.15 37.59
C PRO A 113 -9.77 9.37 37.27
N PHE A 114 -9.84 8.55 36.22
CA PHE A 114 -8.69 7.88 35.64
C PHE A 114 -7.76 8.95 35.06
N ARG A 115 -6.66 9.25 35.76
CA ARG A 115 -5.58 10.09 35.22
C ARG A 115 -4.77 9.24 34.26
N ALA A 116 -5.19 9.19 33.00
CA ALA A 116 -4.36 8.67 31.92
C ALA A 116 -3.15 9.60 31.75
N ASN A 117 -1.98 9.14 32.17
CA ASN A 117 -0.70 9.78 31.89
C ASN A 117 -0.45 9.63 30.38
N TYR A 118 -0.41 10.75 29.65
CA TYR A 118 -0.55 10.81 28.18
C TYR A 118 0.79 10.73 27.41
N ASP A 119 1.90 10.53 28.10
CA ASP A 119 3.24 10.87 27.57
C ASP A 119 4.05 9.70 26.97
N ASP A 120 3.53 8.47 26.86
CA ASP A 120 4.33 7.32 26.41
C ASP A 120 3.64 6.40 25.39
N TYR A 121 3.00 6.99 24.38
CA TYR A 121 2.62 6.28 23.16
C TYR A 121 3.33 6.95 21.99
N ARG A 122 4.62 6.65 21.78
CA ARG A 122 5.24 6.95 20.49
C ARG A 122 4.55 6.08 19.44
N GLU A 123 3.63 6.70 18.71
CA GLU A 123 2.85 6.02 17.68
C GLU A 123 3.82 5.52 16.60
N HIS A 124 3.98 4.20 16.51
CA HIS A 124 4.72 3.55 15.43
C HIS A 124 3.74 3.21 14.32
N ILE A 125 3.81 3.93 13.20
CA ILE A 125 2.94 3.76 12.04
C ILE A 125 3.80 3.30 10.88
N ALA A 126 3.64 2.04 10.47
CA ALA A 126 4.19 1.54 9.22
C ALA A 126 3.03 1.32 8.25
N LEU A 127 3.12 1.85 7.03
CA LEU A 127 2.09 1.75 6.00
C LEU A 127 2.68 1.28 4.68
N ILE A 128 1.89 0.54 3.91
CA ILE A 128 2.06 0.32 2.48
C ILE A 128 0.85 0.86 1.74
N CYS A 129 1.11 1.67 0.73
CA CYS A 129 0.10 2.39 -0.02
C CYS A 129 0.14 1.98 -1.48
N TYR A 130 -0.94 1.39 -1.97
CA TYR A 130 -1.10 0.98 -3.37
C TYR A 130 -1.91 2.02 -4.13
N GLY A 131 -1.53 2.30 -5.37
CA GLY A 131 -2.26 3.26 -6.17
C GLY A 131 -1.60 3.53 -7.51
N GLU A 132 -2.04 4.62 -8.12
CA GLU A 132 -1.67 5.01 -9.47
C GLU A 132 -0.80 6.26 -9.43
N GLY A 133 0.30 6.21 -10.19
CA GLY A 133 1.20 7.33 -10.40
C GLY A 133 1.14 7.83 -11.84
N GLU A 134 1.27 9.14 -12.03
CA GLU A 134 1.46 9.75 -13.34
C GLU A 134 2.94 10.11 -13.52
N LYS A 135 3.55 9.69 -14.63
CA LYS A 135 4.88 10.18 -15.04
C LYS A 135 4.87 10.78 -16.44
N TYR A 136 5.74 11.75 -16.65
CA TYR A 136 6.05 12.22 -17.99
C TYR A 136 7.12 11.32 -18.62
N ALA A 137 6.82 10.70 -19.75
CA ALA A 137 7.74 9.95 -20.58
C ALA A 137 8.10 10.79 -21.81
N SER A 138 9.35 10.73 -22.23
CA SER A 138 9.82 11.37 -23.47
C SER A 138 9.76 10.33 -24.59
N GLU A 139 8.80 10.45 -25.49
CA GLU A 139 8.62 9.54 -26.62
C GLU A 139 9.08 10.19 -27.92
N TYR A 140 9.88 9.46 -28.73
CA TYR A 140 10.28 9.91 -30.06
C TYR A 140 9.18 9.54 -31.05
N THR A 141 8.46 10.54 -31.55
CA THR A 141 7.46 10.36 -32.58
C THR A 141 8.08 10.73 -33.93
N SER A 142 7.86 9.90 -34.95
CA SER A 142 8.29 10.17 -36.33
C SER A 142 7.10 9.91 -37.25
N GLY A 143 6.71 10.92 -38.02
CA GLY A 143 5.59 10.86 -38.94
C GLY A 143 5.83 11.68 -40.22
N TYR A 144 4.93 11.55 -41.18
CA TYR A 144 4.93 12.38 -42.39
C TYR A 144 3.90 13.49 -42.24
N GLU A 145 4.34 14.73 -42.38
CA GLU A 145 3.48 15.91 -42.36
C GLU A 145 3.47 16.56 -43.74
N TRP A 146 2.31 17.03 -44.21
CA TRP A 146 2.21 17.73 -45.49
C TRP A 146 2.76 19.16 -45.36
N ASP A 147 3.92 19.42 -45.97
CA ASP A 147 4.52 20.75 -46.03
C ASP A 147 3.90 21.52 -47.20
N ARG A 148 3.12 22.57 -46.88
CA ARG A 148 2.38 23.37 -47.87
C ARG A 148 3.30 24.18 -48.79
N ASP A 149 4.46 24.61 -48.28
CA ASP A 149 5.42 25.41 -49.05
C ASP A 149 6.17 24.54 -50.04
N LYS A 150 6.52 23.31 -49.62
CA LYS A 150 7.21 22.32 -50.48
C LYS A 150 6.25 21.45 -51.29
N LYS A 151 4.93 21.58 -51.08
CA LYS A 151 3.86 20.78 -51.70
C LYS A 151 4.16 19.27 -51.69
N ARG A 152 4.69 18.77 -50.57
CA ARG A 152 5.04 17.36 -50.41
C ARG A 152 4.97 16.93 -48.94
N TYR A 153 4.74 15.64 -48.73
CA TYR A 153 4.96 15.05 -47.42
C TYR A 153 6.45 15.09 -47.06
N VAL A 154 6.74 15.57 -45.87
CA VAL A 154 8.09 15.62 -45.29
C VAL A 154 8.09 14.82 -43.98
N GLN A 155 9.18 14.09 -43.74
CA GLN A 155 9.35 13.38 -42.48
C GLN A 155 9.64 14.41 -41.38
N ARG A 156 8.80 14.42 -40.35
CA ARG A 156 9.00 15.18 -39.13
C ARG A 156 9.15 14.20 -37.99
N SER A 157 10.22 14.38 -37.22
CA SER A 157 10.45 13.62 -36.02
C SER A 157 10.73 14.56 -34.86
N GLY A 158 10.17 14.26 -33.70
CA GLY A 158 10.31 15.10 -32.52
C GLY A 158 10.17 14.28 -31.25
N THR A 159 10.64 14.86 -30.16
CA THR A 159 10.45 14.32 -28.83
C THR A 159 9.18 14.92 -28.24
N GLN A 160 8.19 14.08 -27.98
CA GLN A 160 6.96 14.49 -27.30
C GLN A 160 6.97 13.99 -25.85
N LEU A 161 6.62 14.87 -24.93
CA LEU A 161 6.42 14.51 -23.54
C LEU A 161 5.00 13.94 -23.38
N THR A 162 4.87 12.64 -23.14
CA THR A 162 3.60 11.94 -22.94
C THR A 162 3.37 11.65 -21.46
N ARG A 163 2.11 11.70 -21.01
CA ARG A 163 1.75 11.28 -19.65
C ARG A 163 1.48 9.78 -19.66
N LYS A 164 2.14 9.05 -18.78
CA LYS A 164 2.01 7.60 -18.62
C LYS A 164 1.58 7.28 -17.19
N ASP A 165 0.43 6.62 -17.09
CA ASP A 165 -0.13 6.13 -15.84
C ASP A 165 0.47 4.76 -15.52
N TYR A 166 0.67 4.45 -14.24
CA TYR A 166 1.17 3.16 -13.81
C TYR A 166 0.76 2.83 -12.37
N ASP A 167 0.44 1.55 -12.14
CA ASP A 167 0.22 1.02 -10.80
C ASP A 167 1.55 0.89 -10.05
N THR A 168 1.57 1.34 -8.81
CA THR A 168 2.77 1.29 -7.97
C THR A 168 2.42 1.27 -6.48
N SER A 169 3.46 1.10 -5.66
CA SER A 169 3.33 1.12 -4.19
C SER A 169 4.35 2.03 -3.54
N VAL A 170 3.94 2.67 -2.44
CA VAL A 170 4.78 3.52 -1.59
C VAL A 170 4.78 2.95 -0.18
N ARG A 171 5.93 2.95 0.50
CA ARG A 171 6.01 2.60 1.92
C ARG A 171 6.23 3.84 2.78
N ILE A 172 5.61 3.88 3.95
CA ILE A 172 5.74 4.97 4.91
C ILE A 172 6.03 4.37 6.28
N GLN A 173 6.97 4.97 7.00
CA GLN A 173 7.29 4.61 8.38
C GLN A 173 7.37 5.88 9.21
N ILE A 174 6.67 5.89 10.33
CA ILE A 174 6.60 7.01 11.26
C ILE A 174 6.83 6.45 12.66
N ASP A 175 7.78 7.04 13.36
CA ASP A 175 8.16 6.71 14.73
C ASP A 175 8.02 7.98 15.58
N GLY A 176 6.84 8.20 16.17
CA GLY A 176 6.51 9.44 16.86
C GLY A 176 6.45 10.63 15.90
N ASP A 177 7.41 11.56 16.01
CA ASP A 177 7.49 12.80 15.22
C ASP A 177 8.44 12.68 14.01
N VAL A 178 9.11 11.54 13.84
CA VAL A 178 10.03 11.29 12.74
C VAL A 178 9.36 10.38 11.72
N GLY A 179 9.37 10.79 10.45
CA GLY A 179 8.77 10.02 9.35
C GLY A 179 9.72 9.85 8.17
N ARG A 180 9.57 8.73 7.47
CA ARG A 180 10.25 8.44 6.20
C ARG A 180 9.30 7.78 5.21
N ILE A 181 9.55 8.06 3.95
CA ILE A 181 8.77 7.55 2.81
C ILE A 181 9.71 6.89 1.81
N GLN A 182 9.29 5.77 1.24
CA GLN A 182 9.99 5.08 0.17
C GLN A 182 9.06 4.98 -1.04
N PRO A 183 9.17 5.93 -1.97
CA PRO A 183 8.55 5.84 -3.27
C PRO A 183 9.11 4.63 -4.04
N ALA A 184 8.31 4.06 -4.93
CA ALA A 184 8.81 3.04 -5.84
C ALA A 184 9.88 3.63 -6.79
N LYS A 185 10.78 2.77 -7.27
CA LYS A 185 11.92 3.20 -8.12
C LYS A 185 11.51 4.00 -9.36
N ASN A 186 10.35 3.70 -9.93
CA ASN A 186 9.79 4.39 -11.10
C ASN A 186 9.22 5.79 -10.80
N MET A 187 9.04 6.15 -9.52
CA MET A 187 8.64 7.48 -9.05
C MET A 187 9.85 8.38 -8.77
N ILE A 188 11.05 7.81 -8.65
CA ILE A 188 12.26 8.55 -8.29
C ILE A 188 12.84 9.18 -9.56
N PRO A 189 13.01 10.52 -9.63
CA PRO A 189 13.63 11.17 -10.78
C PRO A 189 15.08 10.68 -11.00
N PRO A 190 15.59 10.65 -12.25
CA PRO A 190 16.98 10.25 -12.52
C PRO A 190 18.00 11.09 -11.74
N LEU A 191 17.70 12.38 -11.54
CA LEU A 191 18.49 13.31 -10.73
C LEU A 191 17.82 13.49 -9.38
N HIS A 192 18.25 12.72 -8.39
CA HIS A 192 17.79 12.76 -7.01
C HIS A 192 18.98 12.87 -6.05
N SER A 193 18.74 13.29 -4.82
CA SER A 193 19.71 13.23 -3.73
C SER A 193 19.88 11.80 -3.24
N ASP A 194 21.09 11.47 -2.74
CA ASP A 194 21.38 10.18 -2.12
C ASP A 194 20.32 9.82 -1.08
N SER A 195 19.87 8.57 -1.13
CA SER A 195 18.87 8.02 -0.21
C SER A 195 19.39 6.71 0.37
N ASP A 196 19.21 6.51 1.67
CA ASP A 196 19.55 5.25 2.32
C ASP A 196 18.49 4.21 1.97
N GLY A 197 18.83 3.28 1.07
CA GLY A 197 17.92 2.23 0.62
C GLY A 197 16.64 2.74 -0.07
N GLY A 198 16.64 3.96 -0.63
CA GLY A 198 15.46 4.57 -1.26
C GLY A 198 14.51 5.30 -0.30
N TRP A 199 14.88 5.45 0.98
CA TRP A 199 14.11 6.19 1.96
C TRP A 199 14.42 7.68 1.92
N TYR A 200 13.37 8.49 1.93
CA TYR A 200 13.43 9.94 2.02
C TYR A 200 12.80 10.40 3.34
N PRO A 201 13.44 11.32 4.07
CA PRO A 201 12.86 11.88 5.30
C PRO A 201 11.66 12.76 4.97
N ILE A 202 10.61 12.65 5.80
CA ILE A 202 9.44 13.51 5.77
C ILE A 202 9.73 14.71 6.67
N ASN A 203 9.76 15.90 6.09
CA ASN A 203 9.93 17.17 6.78
C ASN A 203 8.55 17.76 7.09
N GLY A 204 8.46 18.54 8.17
CA GLY A 204 7.20 19.16 8.59
C GLY A 204 6.09 18.14 8.85
N LEU A 205 6.46 16.96 9.38
CA LEU A 205 5.51 15.89 9.68
C LEU A 205 4.48 16.40 10.71
N SER A 206 3.21 16.29 10.36
CA SER A 206 2.09 16.63 11.23
C SER A 206 1.12 15.46 11.25
N ILE A 207 0.85 14.95 12.45
CA ILE A 207 -0.01 13.80 12.69
C ILE A 207 -1.19 14.29 13.53
N SER A 208 -2.38 14.35 12.92
CA SER A 208 -3.66 14.57 13.59
C SER A 208 -4.47 13.27 13.60
N ARG A 209 -5.63 13.26 14.28
CA ARG A 209 -6.49 12.05 14.37
C ARG A 209 -7.02 11.61 13.00
N ASP A 210 -7.23 12.56 12.11
CA ASP A 210 -7.86 12.42 10.81
C ASP A 210 -6.87 12.48 9.64
N THR A 211 -5.71 13.12 9.81
CA THR A 211 -4.77 13.34 8.70
C THR A 211 -3.31 13.17 9.12
N ILE A 212 -2.48 12.63 8.23
CA ILE A 212 -1.01 12.72 8.28
C ILE A 212 -0.55 13.62 7.13
N ARG A 213 0.30 14.60 7.42
CA ARG A 213 0.84 15.55 6.43
C ARG A 213 2.35 15.67 6.54
N GLY A 214 3.01 15.99 5.44
CA GLY A 214 4.42 16.36 5.42
C GLY A 214 4.92 16.62 4.02
N GLU A 215 6.23 16.80 3.87
CA GLU A 215 6.88 16.95 2.57
C GLU A 215 8.20 16.17 2.52
N PHE A 216 8.55 15.63 1.37
CA PHE A 216 9.86 15.00 1.17
C PHE A 216 10.54 15.62 -0.04
N LYS A 217 11.87 15.51 -0.13
CA LYS A 217 12.65 16.18 -1.17
C LYS A 217 13.39 15.14 -1.98
N PHE A 218 13.12 15.10 -3.27
CA PHE A 218 13.96 14.34 -4.21
C PHE A 218 15.23 15.11 -4.55
N ASN A 219 15.15 16.44 -4.65
CA ASN A 219 16.29 17.34 -4.85
C ASN A 219 15.89 18.79 -4.46
N GLY A 220 16.77 19.78 -4.73
CA GLY A 220 16.52 21.18 -4.37
C GLY A 220 15.25 21.80 -4.97
N ALA A 221 14.84 21.35 -6.17
CA ALA A 221 13.70 21.88 -6.93
C ALA A 221 12.44 20.99 -6.85
N ASN A 222 12.57 19.70 -6.52
CA ASN A 222 11.47 18.75 -6.46
C ASN A 222 11.16 18.34 -5.01
N ARG A 223 10.08 18.93 -4.45
CA ARG A 223 9.63 18.73 -3.07
C ARG A 223 8.15 18.34 -3.01
N PRO A 224 7.81 17.05 -3.18
CA PRO A 224 6.41 16.63 -3.13
C PRO A 224 5.80 16.75 -1.73
N LYS A 225 4.51 17.06 -1.69
CA LYS A 225 3.66 17.11 -0.50
C LYS A 225 2.95 15.77 -0.31
N LEU A 226 2.96 15.27 0.92
CA LEU A 226 2.28 14.05 1.36
C LEU A 226 1.04 14.43 2.17
N MET A 227 -0.08 13.81 1.86
CA MET A 227 -1.30 13.84 2.68
C MET A 227 -1.91 12.44 2.73
N ILE A 228 -2.24 11.97 3.93
CA ILE A 228 -2.96 10.71 4.16
C ILE A 228 -4.19 11.02 5.01
N ASP A 229 -5.36 10.73 4.48
CA ASP A 229 -6.59 10.67 5.27
C ASP A 229 -6.58 9.36 6.07
N ARG A 230 -6.56 9.47 7.40
CA ARG A 230 -6.50 8.35 8.33
C ARG A 230 -7.83 7.63 8.49
N LEU A 231 -8.94 8.27 8.13
CA LEU A 231 -10.29 7.69 8.21
C LEU A 231 -10.54 6.79 7.00
N THR A 232 -10.16 7.26 5.81
CA THR A 232 -10.39 6.54 4.55
C THR A 232 -9.17 5.72 4.10
N GLY A 233 -7.99 6.00 4.65
CA GLY A 233 -6.72 5.44 4.19
C GLY A 233 -6.24 6.06 2.88
N HIS A 234 -6.92 7.07 2.33
CA HIS A 234 -6.57 7.65 1.04
C HIS A 234 -5.28 8.48 1.14
N ILE A 235 -4.36 8.29 0.18
CA ILE A 235 -3.10 9.03 0.10
C ILE A 235 -3.04 9.89 -1.15
N ILE A 236 -2.44 11.06 -1.02
CA ILE A 236 -2.08 11.94 -2.12
C ILE A 236 -0.61 12.34 -1.96
N LEU A 237 0.16 12.13 -3.02
CA LEU A 237 1.46 12.77 -3.21
C LEU A 237 1.33 13.79 -4.33
N ASP A 238 1.51 15.06 -4.00
CA ASP A 238 1.41 16.17 -4.95
C ASP A 238 2.78 16.78 -5.22
N GLY A 239 3.12 16.95 -6.49
CA GLY A 239 4.45 17.36 -6.94
C GLY A 239 4.57 17.22 -8.45
N LEU A 240 5.81 17.13 -8.96
CA LEU A 240 6.05 16.94 -10.40
C LEU A 240 5.46 15.61 -10.91
N THR A 241 5.55 14.57 -10.08
CA THR A 241 4.88 13.27 -10.29
C THR A 241 3.80 13.12 -9.25
N LYS A 242 2.55 12.98 -9.69
CA LYS A 242 1.41 12.77 -8.80
C LYS A 242 1.22 11.30 -8.51
N PHE A 243 0.78 11.01 -7.30
CA PHE A 243 0.35 9.67 -6.91
C PHE A 243 -0.87 9.77 -6.01
N HIS A 244 -1.83 8.88 -6.22
CA HIS A 244 -2.99 8.74 -5.38
C HIS A 244 -3.29 7.25 -5.15
N GLY A 245 -3.88 6.90 -4.02
CA GLY A 245 -4.11 5.51 -3.70
C GLY A 245 -4.68 5.28 -2.32
N THR A 246 -4.46 4.08 -1.79
CA THR A 246 -4.95 3.67 -0.47
C THR A 246 -3.84 3.01 0.33
N CYS A 247 -3.68 3.45 1.57
CA CYS A 247 -2.72 2.95 2.54
C CYS A 247 -3.34 1.88 3.45
N THR A 248 -2.53 0.87 3.74
CA THR A 248 -2.81 -0.19 4.72
C THR A 248 -1.66 -0.25 5.72
N PRO A 249 -1.92 -0.52 7.00
CA PRO A 249 -0.85 -0.70 7.96
C PRO A 249 -0.02 -1.95 7.61
N LEU A 250 1.29 -1.78 7.58
CA LEU A 250 2.25 -2.88 7.64
C LEU A 250 2.38 -3.23 9.12
N ASP A 251 1.95 -4.42 9.52
CA ASP A 251 2.02 -4.87 10.92
C ASP A 251 3.43 -4.57 11.50
N ALA A 252 3.51 -3.54 12.34
CA ALA A 252 4.63 -3.31 13.22
C ALA A 252 4.32 -4.14 14.46
N ASP A 253 4.81 -5.38 14.43
CA ASP A 253 5.16 -6.24 15.57
C ASP A 253 4.95 -5.54 16.93
N ARG A 254 3.73 -5.66 17.48
CA ARG A 254 3.43 -5.25 18.86
C ARG A 254 4.20 -6.19 19.77
N ARG A 255 5.44 -5.84 20.09
CA ARG A 255 6.17 -6.52 21.16
C ARG A 255 5.39 -6.34 22.48
N PHE A 256 5.35 -7.47 23.19
CA PHE A 256 4.68 -7.82 24.44
C PHE A 256 4.75 -6.76 25.56
#